data_AF-A0A836VFI0-F1
#
_entry.id   AF-A0A836VFI0-F1
#
_cell.length_a   1.000
_cell.length_b   1.000
_cell.length_c   1.000
_cell.angle_alpha   90.00
_cell.angle_beta   90.00
_cell.angle_gamma   90.00
#
_symmetry.space_group_name_H-M   'P 1'
#
loop_
_entity.id
_entity.type
_entity.pdbx_description
1 polymer ?
#
loop_
_entity_poly.entity_id
_entity_poly.type
_entity_poly.pdbx_seq_one_letter_code
_entity_poly.pdbx_strand_id
1 'polypeptide(L)'
;MMIFERNRFRLTARATFICLVLGILSTSLAGFLTFTSKVPRVADPPSRKTEAIVVLTGGSERLITGLDLLNAGWAQKMFVSGVPNAVDVRTLLAVVKRDVEELYDGQVE
;
A
#
# COMPACT_ATOMS: atom_id res chain seq x y z
N MET A 1 54.03 -22.04 -28.77
CA MET A 1 53.11 -20.87 -28.86
C MET A 1 51.69 -21.41 -28.87
N MET A 2 50.76 -20.82 -28.08
CA MET A 2 49.31 -21.05 -28.09
C MET A 2 48.71 -22.05 -27.07
N ILE A 3 48.68 -21.69 -25.77
CA ILE A 3 47.79 -22.34 -24.76
C ILE A 3 47.26 -21.32 -23.71
N PHE A 4 46.90 -20.09 -24.11
CA PHE A 4 46.47 -19.05 -23.14
C PHE A 4 45.22 -18.25 -23.54
N GLU A 5 44.27 -18.86 -24.25
CA GLU A 5 43.05 -18.18 -24.72
C GLU A 5 41.75 -18.83 -24.21
N ARG A 6 41.81 -19.86 -23.35
CA ARG A 6 40.60 -20.57 -22.92
C ARG A 6 39.96 -20.04 -21.63
N ASN A 7 40.72 -19.34 -20.76
CA ASN A 7 40.22 -18.90 -19.46
C ASN A 7 39.57 -17.50 -19.49
N ARG A 8 39.93 -16.65 -20.46
CA ARG A 8 39.45 -15.27 -20.57
C ARG A 8 37.96 -15.21 -20.94
N PHE A 9 37.49 -16.17 -21.74
CA PHE A 9 36.10 -16.28 -22.19
C PHE A 9 35.09 -16.56 -21.07
N ARG A 10 35.46 -17.38 -20.07
CA ARG A 10 34.59 -17.66 -18.91
C ARG A 10 34.61 -16.52 -17.90
N LEU A 11 35.72 -15.79 -17.78
CA LEU A 11 35.81 -14.61 -16.91
C LEU A 11 35.03 -13.42 -17.48
N THR A 12 35.11 -13.15 -18.80
CA THR A 12 34.33 -12.07 -19.42
C THR A 12 32.83 -12.37 -19.38
N ALA A 13 32.41 -13.61 -19.67
CA ALA A 13 31.00 -14.00 -19.55
C ALA A 13 30.46 -13.85 -18.11
N ARG A 14 31.25 -14.21 -17.09
CA ARG A 14 30.89 -14.00 -15.68
C ARG A 14 30.81 -12.52 -15.32
N ALA A 15 31.77 -11.72 -15.77
CA ALA A 15 31.77 -10.27 -15.54
C ALA A 15 30.56 -9.60 -16.19
N THR A 16 30.24 -9.93 -17.45
CA THR A 16 29.04 -9.43 -18.12
C THR A 16 27.76 -9.85 -17.40
N PHE A 17 27.66 -11.10 -16.95
CA PHE A 17 26.52 -11.56 -16.18
C PHE A 17 26.36 -10.81 -14.85
N ILE A 18 27.46 -10.61 -14.11
CA ILE A 18 27.46 -9.83 -12.87
C ILE A 18 27.03 -8.38 -13.15
N CYS A 19 27.57 -7.74 -14.19
CA CYS A 19 27.16 -6.39 -14.56
C CYS A 19 25.67 -6.29 -14.91
N LEU A 20 25.11 -7.28 -15.61
CA LEU A 20 23.68 -7.32 -15.92
C LEU A 20 22.82 -7.45 -14.66
N VAL A 21 23.18 -8.37 -13.76
CA VAL A 21 22.47 -8.56 -12.49
C VAL A 21 22.53 -7.29 -11.64
N LEU A 22 23.71 -6.68 -11.52
CA LEU A 22 23.89 -5.42 -10.79
C LEU A 22 23.10 -4.28 -11.44
N GLY A 23 23.07 -4.20 -12.77
CA GLY A 23 22.29 -3.20 -13.50
C GLY A 23 20.80 -3.33 -13.25
N ILE A 24 20.26 -4.55 -13.31
CA ILE A 24 18.85 -4.84 -13.00
C ILE A 24 18.56 -4.46 -11.55
N LEU A 25 19.38 -4.93 -10.61
CA LEU A 25 19.17 -4.68 -9.18
C LEU A 25 19.20 -3.18 -8.86
N SER A 26 20.18 -2.46 -9.42
CA SER A 26 20.29 -1.01 -9.27
C SER A 26 19.07 -0.28 -9.83
N THR A 27 18.56 -0.71 -11.00
CA THR A 27 17.40 -0.07 -11.64
C THR A 27 16.12 -0.37 -10.87
N SER A 28 15.92 -1.60 -10.40
CA SER A 28 14.79 -1.98 -9.55
C SER A 28 14.80 -1.21 -8.22
N LEU A 29 15.96 -1.09 -7.58
CA LEU A 29 16.10 -0.35 -6.33
C LEU A 29 15.84 1.14 -6.52
N ALA A 30 16.41 1.75 -7.57
CA ALA A 30 16.16 3.14 -7.91
C ALA A 30 14.66 3.39 -8.22
N GLY A 31 14.03 2.47 -8.95
CA GLY A 31 12.60 2.51 -9.24
C GLY A 31 11.75 2.41 -7.97
N PHE A 32 12.08 1.48 -7.06
CA PHE A 32 11.41 1.31 -5.78
C PHE A 32 11.54 2.53 -4.87
N LEU A 33 12.75 3.09 -4.75
CA LEU A 33 12.99 4.30 -3.95
C LEU A 33 12.26 5.51 -4.55
N THR A 34 12.26 5.65 -5.87
CA THR A 34 11.52 6.72 -6.57
C THR A 34 10.02 6.59 -6.35
N PHE A 35 9.49 5.36 -6.46
CA PHE A 35 8.08 5.08 -6.20
C PHE A 35 7.72 5.46 -4.76
N THR A 36 8.45 4.93 -3.79
CA THR A 36 8.21 5.17 -2.36
C THR A 36 8.28 6.66 -2.03
N SER A 37 9.20 7.40 -2.65
CA SER A 37 9.32 8.86 -2.46
C SER A 37 8.15 9.65 -3.05
N LYS A 38 7.43 9.10 -4.02
CA LYS A 38 6.27 9.72 -4.66
C LYS A 38 4.94 9.33 -4.01
N VAL A 39 4.91 8.29 -3.17
CA VAL A 39 3.71 7.93 -2.42
C VAL A 39 3.41 9.06 -1.42
N PRO A 40 2.24 9.72 -1.52
CA PRO A 40 1.85 10.73 -0.56
C PRO A 40 1.76 10.12 0.85
N ARG A 41 2.43 10.72 1.82
CA ARG A 41 2.37 10.29 3.23
C ARG A 41 1.05 10.67 3.89
N VAL A 42 0.40 11.72 3.38
CA VAL A 42 -0.88 12.23 3.84
C VAL A 42 -1.72 12.48 2.59
N ALA A 43 -2.96 12.01 2.61
CA ALA A 43 -3.90 12.31 1.54
C ALA A 43 -4.31 13.78 1.62
N ASP A 44 -4.39 14.45 0.47
CA ASP A 44 -4.91 15.81 0.43
C ASP A 44 -6.35 15.84 0.96
N PRO A 45 -6.73 16.88 1.72
CA PRO A 45 -8.10 17.03 2.18
C PRO A 45 -9.03 17.10 0.97
N PRO A 46 -10.27 16.56 1.08
CA PRO A 46 -11.19 16.56 -0.05
C PRO A 46 -11.45 18.00 -0.51
N SER A 47 -11.34 18.24 -1.81
CA SER A 47 -11.55 19.57 -2.39
C SER A 47 -13.03 19.94 -2.52
N ARG A 48 -13.95 18.98 -2.32
CA ARG A 48 -15.39 19.17 -2.33
C ARG A 48 -16.10 18.10 -1.52
N LYS A 49 -17.31 18.41 -1.04
CA LYS A 49 -18.23 17.40 -0.50
C LYS A 49 -18.75 16.48 -1.60
N THR A 50 -18.91 15.21 -1.28
CA THR A 50 -19.45 14.18 -2.18
C THR A 50 -20.74 13.60 -1.61
N GLU A 51 -21.48 12.85 -2.42
CA GLU A 51 -22.72 12.21 -1.97
C GLU A 51 -22.44 10.98 -1.11
N ALA A 52 -21.38 10.24 -1.43
CA ALA A 52 -20.96 9.04 -0.72
C ALA A 52 -19.43 8.84 -0.72
N ILE A 53 -18.96 8.08 0.27
CA ILE A 53 -17.60 7.53 0.38
C ILE A 53 -17.68 6.02 0.09
N VAL A 54 -16.76 5.46 -0.69
CA VAL A 54 -16.70 4.02 -0.96
C VAL A 54 -15.35 3.48 -0.54
N VAL A 55 -15.34 2.60 0.46
CA VAL A 55 -14.14 1.91 0.95
C VAL A 55 -14.06 0.51 0.35
N LEU A 56 -13.00 0.24 -0.41
CA LEU A 56 -12.72 -1.13 -0.85
C LEU A 56 -12.22 -1.97 0.34
N THR A 57 -12.87 -3.12 0.57
CA THR A 57 -12.37 -4.19 1.44
C THR A 57 -10.90 -4.47 1.13
N GLY A 58 -10.06 -4.52 2.16
CA GLY A 58 -8.62 -4.73 1.99
C GLY A 58 -7.70 -4.16 3.08
N GLY A 59 -8.20 -3.40 4.06
CA GLY A 59 -7.38 -2.98 5.22
C GLY A 59 -8.11 -2.03 6.18
N SER A 60 -7.84 -2.17 7.49
CA SER A 60 -8.50 -1.40 8.57
C SER A 60 -8.28 0.12 8.44
N GLU A 61 -7.07 0.55 8.08
CA GLU A 61 -6.71 1.95 7.87
C GLU A 61 -7.64 2.69 6.90
N ARG A 62 -8.06 2.01 5.82
CA ARG A 62 -8.94 2.63 4.80
C ARG A 62 -10.36 2.80 5.32
N LEU A 63 -10.78 1.92 6.22
CA LEU A 63 -12.10 1.99 6.85
C LEU A 63 -12.14 3.11 7.89
N ILE A 64 -11.12 3.21 8.74
CA ILE A 64 -10.96 4.29 9.72
C ILE A 64 -10.94 5.65 9.00
N THR A 65 -10.08 5.80 7.98
CA THR A 65 -10.01 7.03 7.17
C THR A 65 -11.38 7.40 6.56
N GLY A 66 -12.11 6.41 6.04
CA GLY A 66 -13.44 6.65 5.47
C GLY A 66 -14.47 7.09 6.52
N LEU A 67 -14.38 6.54 7.74
CA LEU A 67 -15.22 6.94 8.86
C LEU A 67 -14.89 8.35 9.34
N ASP A 68 -13.61 8.71 9.43
CA ASP A 68 -13.18 10.06 9.78
C ASP A 68 -13.69 11.09 8.77
N LEU A 69 -13.62 10.77 7.48
CA LEU A 69 -14.17 11.62 6.43
C LEU A 69 -15.69 11.75 6.51
N LEU A 70 -16.39 10.68 6.88
CA LEU A 70 -17.84 10.71 7.09
C LEU A 70 -18.20 11.58 8.29
N ASN A 71 -17.49 11.42 9.41
CA ASN A 71 -17.68 12.21 10.64
C ASN A 71 -17.36 13.69 10.43
N ALA A 72 -16.35 14.00 9.62
CA ALA A 72 -16.02 15.36 9.20
C ALA A 72 -17.03 15.96 8.18
N GLY A 73 -18.04 15.20 7.77
CA GLY A 73 -19.14 15.69 6.92
C GLY A 73 -18.77 15.87 5.45
N TRP A 74 -17.74 15.16 4.97
CA TRP A 74 -17.34 15.18 3.56
C TRP A 74 -18.29 14.40 2.65
N ALA A 75 -19.11 13.51 3.22
CA ALA A 75 -20.21 12.87 2.52
C ALA A 75 -21.38 12.58 3.45
N GLN A 76 -22.53 12.21 2.88
CA GLN A 76 -23.72 11.84 3.67
C GLN A 76 -23.75 10.35 4.04
N LYS A 77 -23.04 9.50 3.28
CA LYS A 77 -23.09 8.04 3.41
C LYS A 77 -21.71 7.43 3.11
N MET A 78 -21.44 6.28 3.70
CA MET A 78 -20.25 5.48 3.44
C MET A 78 -20.66 4.05 3.07
N PHE A 79 -20.07 3.49 2.02
CA PHE A 79 -20.26 2.12 1.57
C PHE A 79 -18.95 1.34 1.69
N VAL A 80 -19.05 0.05 1.99
CA VAL A 80 -17.91 -0.88 2.00
C VAL A 80 -18.11 -1.89 0.87
N SER A 81 -17.19 -1.95 -0.09
CA SER A 81 -17.30 -2.80 -1.29
C SER A 81 -16.42 -4.04 -1.20
N GLY A 82 -16.87 -5.17 -1.75
CA GLY A 82 -16.12 -6.43 -1.76
C GLY A 82 -16.30 -7.27 -0.48
N VAL A 83 -17.32 -6.97 0.31
CA VAL A 83 -17.73 -7.82 1.44
C VAL A 83 -18.44 -9.07 0.90
N PRO A 84 -18.05 -10.29 1.30
CA PRO A 84 -18.78 -11.50 0.93
C PRO A 84 -20.22 -11.46 1.47
N ASN A 85 -21.20 -11.96 0.68
CA ASN A 85 -22.61 -12.00 1.10
C ASN A 85 -22.88 -12.79 2.40
N ALA A 86 -21.93 -13.64 2.82
CA ALA A 86 -21.99 -14.40 4.07
C ALA A 86 -21.69 -13.55 5.32
N VAL A 87 -21.21 -12.31 5.15
CA VAL A 87 -20.90 -11.41 6.27
C VAL A 87 -22.12 -10.54 6.53
N ASP A 88 -22.77 -10.76 7.67
CA ASP A 88 -23.90 -9.95 8.12
C ASP A 88 -23.44 -8.53 8.49
N VAL A 89 -24.30 -7.54 8.20
CA VAL A 89 -24.04 -6.12 8.48
C VAL A 89 -23.79 -5.89 9.97
N ARG A 90 -24.41 -6.67 10.86
CA ARG A 90 -24.19 -6.57 12.32
C ARG A 90 -22.76 -7.01 12.71
N THR A 91 -22.20 -7.96 11.97
CA THR A 91 -20.82 -8.42 12.19
C THR A 91 -19.82 -7.34 11.81
N LEU A 92 -20.04 -6.63 10.69
CA LEU A 92 -19.23 -5.48 10.31
C LEU A 92 -19.36 -4.33 11.32
N LEU A 93 -20.57 -4.01 11.77
CA LEU A 93 -20.82 -2.97 12.77
C LEU A 93 -20.15 -3.28 14.12
N ALA A 94 -20.08 -4.56 14.50
CA ALA A 94 -19.39 -4.98 15.72
C ALA A 94 -17.87 -4.77 15.64
N VAL A 95 -17.25 -4.99 14.48
CA VAL A 95 -15.82 -4.73 14.25
C VAL A 95 -15.54 -3.22 14.28
N VAL A 96 -16.37 -2.42 13.61
CA VAL A 96 -16.22 -0.95 13.63
C VAL A 96 -16.35 -0.40 15.04
N LYS A 97 -17.34 -0.88 15.82
CA LYS A 97 -17.49 -0.45 17.22
C LYS A 97 -16.26 -0.76 18.06
N ARG A 98 -15.67 -1.95 17.91
CA ARG A 98 -14.49 -2.34 18.68
C ARG A 98 -13.27 -1.46 18.39
N ASP A 99 -12.97 -1.21 17.12
CA ASP A 99 -11.85 -0.35 16.76
C ASP A 99 -12.06 1.09 17.26
N VAL A 100 -13.31 1.58 17.25
CA VAL A 100 -13.66 2.91 17.80
C VAL A 100 -13.51 2.93 19.33
N GLU A 101 -13.96 1.90 20.05
CA GLU A 101 -13.81 1.82 21.51
C GLU A 101 -12.34 1.69 21.94
N GLU A 102 -11.52 0.90 21.23
CA GLU A 102 -10.06 0.83 21.46
C GLU A 102 -9.37 2.16 21.14
N LEU A 103 -9.81 2.91 20.13
CA LEU A 103 -9.31 4.26 19.86
C LEU A 103 -9.66 5.28 20.97
N TYR A 104 -10.81 5.10 21.63
CA TYR A 104 -11.23 5.96 22.74
C TYR A 104 -10.56 5.58 24.07
N ASP A 105 -10.28 4.30 24.30
CA ASP A 105 -9.60 3.82 25.51
C ASP A 105 -8.09 4.11 25.48
N GLY A 106 -7.47 4.08 24.29
CA GLY A 106 -6.05 4.41 24.10
C GLY A 106 -5.68 5.90 24.23
N GLN A 107 -6.62 6.79 24.56
CA GLN A 107 -6.39 8.21 24.83
C GLN A 107 -6.64 8.63 26.29
N VAL A 108 -6.91 7.68 27.20
CA VAL A 108 -7.18 7.96 28.63
C VAL A 108 -6.03 7.56 29.56
N GLU A 109 -4.83 7.26 29.04
CA GLU A 109 -3.60 7.12 29.85
C GLU A 109 -2.55 8.18 29.49
#